data_AF-A0A7Y8LZ50-F1
#
_entry.id   AF-A0A7Y8LZ50-F1
#
_cell.length_a   1.000
_cell.length_b   1.000
_cell.length_c   1.000
_cell.angle_alpha   90.00
_cell.angle_beta   90.00
_cell.angle_gamma   90.00
#
_symmetry.space_group_name_H-M   'P 1'
#
loop_
_entity.id
_entity.type
_entity.pdbx_description
1 polymer ?
#
loop_
_entity_poly.entity_id
_entity_poly.type
_entity_poly.pdbx_seq_one_letter_code
_entity_poly.pdbx_strand_id
1 'polypeptide(L)'
;MSRTLSLIVCIALGAGYLIVGLWPFELQVKNNLGWQPGEDGTYFGWLSNVYTDGQIHLGRNAYPSAQVPEVSIELYLQSEHKNTGDIGTILSFYEDQLPPNLVIAQWRSELLLRTPVQTASGRRAHHEISVSADLRENARRFIVVTSGAEGTSFYVDGMLAKSYPRHTLRQDTLRGRLIVGDAPEGSSHWAGKLIGLAIFSRSLGAPEVARHYRLWARKRLEKFPAEPGLAALYDFGERAGRTIPDKSSGGNPLLTPEYYRTFRKTVLIPPWRDPHPYFSDIGDVGINVLGFVPFGFFYFLYRSLTRPGRRFRNFVLTALVSGIISVAIELIQVFMPIRSSSLTDLLCNIGGGLAGALLALMARSFFRPRIPRRDWSY
;
A
#
# COMPACT_ATOMS: atom_id res chain seq x y z
N MET A 1 -40.33 -21.27 11.32
CA MET A 1 -39.49 -21.24 10.10
C MET A 1 -38.96 -22.64 9.80
N SER A 2 -38.94 -23.07 8.53
CA SER A 2 -38.52 -24.44 8.17
C SER A 2 -37.00 -24.57 8.00
N ARG A 3 -36.49 -25.81 8.09
CA ARG A 3 -35.07 -26.13 7.83
C ARG A 3 -34.66 -25.72 6.41
N THR A 4 -35.54 -25.95 5.43
CA THR A 4 -35.28 -25.67 4.02
C THR A 4 -35.17 -24.17 3.78
N LEU A 5 -36.09 -23.38 4.32
CA LEU A 5 -36.04 -21.92 4.20
C LEU A 5 -34.78 -21.34 4.85
N SER A 6 -34.41 -21.82 6.04
CA SER A 6 -33.19 -21.36 6.72
C SER A 6 -31.93 -21.63 5.89
N LEU A 7 -31.85 -22.79 5.24
CA LEU A 7 -30.75 -23.14 4.34
C LEU A 7 -30.72 -22.26 3.08
N ILE A 8 -31.88 -22.04 2.45
CA ILE A 8 -32.00 -21.16 1.27
C ILE A 8 -31.50 -19.75 1.60
N VAL A 9 -31.89 -19.21 2.76
CA VAL A 9 -31.41 -17.90 3.22
C VAL A 9 -29.89 -17.89 3.42
N CYS A 10 -29.31 -18.95 3.99
CA CYS A 10 -27.85 -19.03 4.12
C CYS A 10 -27.13 -19.02 2.76
N ILE A 11 -27.66 -19.74 1.77
CA ILE A 11 -27.10 -19.79 0.42
C ILE A 11 -27.21 -18.42 -0.25
N ALA A 12 -28.37 -17.76 -0.14
CA ALA A 12 -28.59 -16.42 -0.68
C ALA A 12 -27.65 -15.38 -0.05
N LEU A 13 -27.48 -15.41 1.27
CA LEU A 13 -26.54 -14.55 1.98
C LEU A 13 -25.10 -14.81 1.56
N GLY A 14 -24.68 -16.09 1.46
CA GLY A 14 -23.35 -16.46 0.99
C GLY A 14 -23.05 -15.95 -0.42
N ALA A 15 -24.02 -16.10 -1.35
CA ALA A 15 -23.92 -15.52 -2.68
C ALA A 15 -23.86 -13.99 -2.65
N GLY A 16 -24.67 -13.34 -1.81
CA GLY A 16 -24.64 -11.90 -1.60
C GLY A 16 -23.28 -11.39 -1.09
N TYR A 17 -22.64 -12.11 -0.16
CA TYR A 17 -21.31 -11.75 0.33
C TYR A 17 -20.24 -11.84 -0.75
N LEU A 18 -20.30 -12.86 -1.63
CA LEU A 18 -19.41 -12.94 -2.78
C LEU A 18 -19.63 -11.78 -3.74
N ILE A 19 -20.89 -11.43 -4.04
CA ILE A 19 -21.20 -10.30 -4.93
C ILE A 19 -20.67 -9.00 -4.33
N VAL A 20 -21.00 -8.69 -3.07
CA VAL A 20 -20.63 -7.42 -2.43
C VAL A 20 -19.13 -7.36 -2.16
N GLY A 21 -18.53 -8.42 -1.61
CA GLY A 21 -17.11 -8.44 -1.27
C GLY A 21 -16.19 -8.41 -2.50
N LEU A 22 -16.67 -8.89 -3.64
CA LEU A 22 -15.91 -8.89 -4.89
C LEU A 22 -16.25 -7.73 -5.82
N TRP A 23 -17.20 -6.85 -5.48
CA TRP A 23 -17.58 -5.71 -6.31
C TRP A 23 -16.75 -4.46 -5.99
N PRO A 24 -16.33 -3.65 -6.99
CA PRO A 24 -16.29 -3.99 -8.40
C PRO A 24 -15.25 -5.09 -8.66
N PHE A 25 -15.60 -6.09 -9.47
CA PHE A 25 -14.71 -7.19 -9.79
C PHE A 25 -13.76 -6.80 -10.91
N GLU A 26 -12.70 -6.08 -10.55
CA GLU A 26 -11.71 -5.56 -11.48
C GLU A 26 -10.34 -6.18 -11.21
N LEU A 27 -9.94 -7.09 -12.10
CA LEU A 27 -8.61 -7.73 -12.06
C LEU A 27 -7.51 -6.85 -12.68
N GLN A 28 -7.91 -5.87 -13.50
CA GLN A 28 -7.02 -4.93 -14.16
C GLN A 28 -7.62 -3.54 -14.06
N VAL A 29 -6.84 -2.60 -13.55
CA VAL A 29 -7.20 -1.20 -13.46
C VAL A 29 -6.26 -0.43 -14.39
N LYS A 30 -6.79 0.53 -15.15
CA LYS A 30 -5.94 1.39 -15.99
C LYS A 30 -4.95 2.13 -15.10
N ASN A 31 -3.70 2.20 -15.55
CA ASN A 31 -2.68 2.95 -14.86
C ASN A 31 -3.03 4.45 -14.92
N ASN A 32 -3.31 5.07 -13.77
CA ASN A 32 -3.83 6.43 -13.70
C ASN A 32 -2.72 7.49 -13.81
N LEU A 33 -1.97 7.41 -14.91
CA LEU A 33 -0.97 8.40 -15.29
C LEU A 33 -1.62 9.47 -16.17
N GLY A 34 -1.24 10.73 -15.95
CA GLY A 34 -1.73 11.85 -16.73
C GLY A 34 -0.62 12.69 -17.32
N TRP A 35 -0.82 13.14 -18.56
CA TRP A 35 0.01 14.17 -19.18
C TRP A 35 -0.90 15.34 -19.56
N GLN A 36 -0.58 16.54 -19.08
CA GLN A 36 -1.33 17.74 -19.43
C GLN A 36 -0.58 18.52 -20.53
N PRO A 37 -1.22 18.79 -21.68
CA PRO A 37 -0.60 19.57 -22.74
C PRO A 37 -0.15 20.95 -22.24
N GLY A 38 1.13 21.28 -22.45
CA GLY A 38 1.71 22.55 -22.03
C GLY A 38 2.18 22.63 -20.57
N GLU A 39 1.94 21.59 -19.78
CA GLU A 39 2.49 21.47 -18.42
C GLU A 39 3.73 20.58 -18.38
N ASP A 40 4.55 20.78 -17.35
CA ASP A 40 5.73 19.96 -17.11
C ASP A 40 5.38 18.78 -16.21
N GLY A 41 6.02 17.66 -16.48
CA GLY A 41 5.95 16.47 -15.65
C GLY A 41 4.80 15.53 -16.01
N THR A 42 4.81 14.40 -15.30
CA THR A 42 3.79 13.35 -15.39
C THR A 42 3.00 13.34 -14.09
N TYR A 43 1.68 13.37 -14.21
CA TYR A 43 0.75 13.22 -13.10
C TYR A 43 0.61 11.76 -12.70
N PHE A 44 0.67 11.51 -11.41
CA PHE A 44 0.41 10.24 -10.74
C PHE A 44 -0.88 10.40 -9.94
N GLY A 45 -1.90 9.64 -10.32
CA GLY A 45 -3.16 9.55 -9.59
C GLY A 45 -3.25 8.30 -8.72
N TRP A 46 -4.46 8.05 -8.21
CA TRP A 46 -4.77 6.80 -7.49
C TRP A 46 -4.52 5.57 -8.38
N LEU A 47 -3.86 4.54 -7.83
CA LEU A 47 -3.39 3.35 -8.57
C LEU A 47 -2.58 3.71 -9.82
N SER A 48 -1.48 4.44 -9.62
CA SER A 48 -0.55 4.76 -10.69
C SER A 48 0.89 4.40 -10.33
N ASN A 49 1.61 3.81 -11.28
CA ASN A 49 3.05 3.65 -11.14
C ASN A 49 3.80 3.60 -12.47
N VAL A 50 5.09 3.91 -12.37
CA VAL A 50 6.10 3.64 -13.39
C VAL A 50 7.28 2.94 -12.74
N TYR A 51 8.03 2.14 -13.50
CA TYR A 51 9.10 1.33 -12.92
C TYR A 51 10.16 0.88 -13.90
N THR A 52 11.34 0.53 -13.41
CA THR A 52 12.36 -0.13 -14.23
C THR A 52 12.03 -1.61 -14.44
N ASP A 53 12.37 -2.15 -15.61
CA ASP A 53 12.12 -3.56 -15.94
C ASP A 53 12.87 -4.54 -15.02
N GLY A 54 14.03 -4.13 -14.54
CA GLY A 54 14.83 -4.87 -13.56
C GLY A 54 15.60 -3.94 -12.63
N GLN A 55 16.73 -4.44 -12.14
CA GLN A 55 17.63 -3.67 -11.28
C GLN A 55 18.17 -2.44 -12.01
N ILE A 56 18.24 -1.31 -11.32
CA ILE A 56 18.84 -0.09 -11.85
C ILE A 56 20.37 -0.24 -12.00
N HIS A 57 20.92 0.24 -13.12
CA HIS A 57 22.35 0.33 -13.34
C HIS A 57 22.88 1.67 -12.82
N LEU A 58 23.69 1.63 -11.76
CA LEU A 58 24.27 2.83 -11.12
C LEU A 58 25.65 3.23 -11.66
N GLY A 59 26.10 2.60 -12.76
CA GLY A 59 27.43 2.76 -13.36
C GLY A 59 28.49 1.76 -12.85
N ARG A 60 29.61 1.62 -13.58
CA ARG A 60 30.63 0.57 -13.41
C ARG A 60 31.37 0.55 -12.06
N ASN A 61 31.30 1.63 -11.27
CA ASN A 61 32.05 1.78 -10.01
C ASN A 61 31.16 1.93 -8.75
N ALA A 62 29.85 1.69 -8.85
CA ALA A 62 28.90 1.97 -7.76
C ALA A 62 28.96 1.00 -6.55
N TYR A 63 29.80 -0.02 -6.59
CA TYR A 63 29.97 -0.97 -5.50
C TYR A 63 31.45 -1.30 -5.22
N PRO A 64 32.30 -0.34 -4.78
CA PRO A 64 33.57 -0.69 -4.16
C PRO A 64 33.25 -1.39 -2.82
N SER A 65 33.73 -2.61 -2.63
CA SER A 65 33.39 -3.50 -1.51
C SER A 65 33.79 -3.02 -0.10
N ALA A 66 34.25 -1.77 0.06
CA ALA A 66 34.80 -1.28 1.32
C ALA A 66 34.43 0.18 1.72
N GLN A 67 33.69 0.94 0.92
CA GLN A 67 33.33 2.34 1.24
C GLN A 67 31.84 2.51 1.59
N VAL A 68 31.55 3.47 2.48
CA VAL A 68 30.17 3.92 2.74
C VAL A 68 29.57 4.33 1.38
N PRO A 69 28.41 3.77 0.99
CA PRO A 69 27.78 4.14 -0.26
C PRO A 69 27.41 5.62 -0.21
N GLU A 70 27.88 6.34 -1.20
CA GLU A 70 27.47 7.71 -1.41
C GLU A 70 26.37 7.75 -2.46
N VAL A 71 25.30 8.48 -2.15
CA VAL A 71 24.14 8.57 -3.04
C VAL A 71 23.44 9.90 -2.86
N SER A 72 22.93 10.43 -3.96
CA SER A 72 22.00 11.56 -3.93
C SER A 72 20.81 11.29 -4.83
N ILE A 73 19.62 11.61 -4.33
CA ILE A 73 18.37 11.53 -5.09
C ILE A 73 17.78 12.94 -5.11
N GLU A 74 17.55 13.45 -6.31
CA GLU A 74 16.89 14.73 -6.55
C GLU A 74 15.47 14.49 -7.05
N LEU A 75 14.51 15.20 -6.45
CA LEU A 75 13.10 15.17 -6.80
C LEU A 75 12.65 16.58 -7.10
N TYR A 76 12.07 16.80 -8.28
CA TYR A 76 11.30 17.99 -8.57
C TYR A 76 9.84 17.60 -8.76
N LEU A 77 8.97 18.06 -7.86
CA LEU A 77 7.58 17.60 -7.82
C LEU A 77 6.60 18.69 -7.42
N GLN A 78 5.33 18.45 -7.73
CA GLN A 78 4.16 19.17 -7.24
C GLN A 78 3.27 18.18 -6.50
N SER A 79 3.10 18.36 -5.19
CA SER A 79 2.21 17.48 -4.40
C SER A 79 0.75 17.80 -4.68
N GLU A 80 -0.06 16.79 -4.95
CA GLU A 80 -1.54 16.87 -4.85
C GLU A 80 -2.05 15.85 -3.81
N HIS A 81 -1.13 15.30 -3.02
CA HIS A 81 -1.43 14.28 -2.02
C HIS A 81 -2.23 14.91 -0.88
N LYS A 82 -3.35 14.26 -0.53
CA LYS A 82 -4.25 14.78 0.49
C LYS A 82 -3.57 14.78 1.85
N ASN A 83 -3.85 15.82 2.62
CA ASN A 83 -3.37 15.92 4.01
C ASN A 83 -4.26 15.12 4.98
N THR A 84 -4.61 13.87 4.63
CA THR A 84 -5.51 12.99 5.40
C THR A 84 -4.79 12.14 6.44
N GLY A 85 -3.46 12.23 6.51
CA GLY A 85 -2.64 11.42 7.42
C GLY A 85 -2.15 10.10 6.81
N ASP A 86 -2.55 9.79 5.58
CA ASP A 86 -2.04 8.66 4.81
C ASP A 86 -0.66 8.96 4.22
N ILE A 87 0.15 7.91 4.11
CA ILE A 87 1.47 7.99 3.50
C ILE A 87 1.34 7.70 2.01
N GLY A 88 1.85 8.60 1.18
CA GLY A 88 1.96 8.40 -0.26
C GLY A 88 3.40 8.10 -0.65
N THR A 89 3.67 6.91 -1.18
CA THR A 89 5.02 6.53 -1.63
C THR A 89 5.34 7.19 -2.97
N ILE A 90 6.30 8.11 -2.97
CA ILE A 90 6.75 8.79 -4.18
C ILE A 90 7.61 7.84 -4.99
N LEU A 91 8.59 7.19 -4.34
CA LEU A 91 9.40 6.14 -4.97
C LEU A 91 9.90 5.12 -3.95
N SER A 92 10.27 3.95 -4.47
CA SER A 92 10.91 2.89 -3.70
C SER A 92 11.90 2.07 -4.53
N PHE A 93 12.88 1.49 -3.85
CA PHE A 93 13.78 0.47 -4.41
C PHE A 93 13.41 -0.89 -3.84
N TYR A 94 13.05 -1.83 -4.71
CA TYR A 94 12.45 -3.11 -4.31
C TYR A 94 13.14 -4.32 -4.96
N GLU A 95 13.52 -5.28 -4.12
CA GLU A 95 14.23 -6.52 -4.48
C GLU A 95 13.49 -7.75 -3.89
N ASP A 96 12.20 -7.88 -4.23
CA ASP A 96 11.34 -9.02 -3.89
C ASP A 96 11.13 -9.31 -2.38
N GLN A 97 11.53 -8.40 -1.51
CA GLN A 97 11.39 -8.51 -0.06
C GLN A 97 10.84 -7.23 0.56
N LEU A 98 10.02 -7.40 1.61
CA LEU A 98 9.46 -6.31 2.40
C LEU A 98 10.16 -6.16 3.75
N PRO A 99 10.32 -4.93 4.27
CA PRO A 99 10.07 -3.66 3.60
C PRO A 99 11.08 -3.40 2.46
N PRO A 100 10.79 -2.51 1.50
CA PRO A 100 11.70 -2.14 0.41
C PRO A 100 13.07 -1.66 0.92
N ASN A 101 14.08 -1.69 0.06
CA ASN A 101 15.46 -1.30 0.40
C ASN A 101 15.61 0.21 0.63
N LEU A 102 14.73 1.00 0.00
CA LEU A 102 14.53 2.42 0.25
C LEU A 102 13.09 2.78 -0.06
N VAL A 103 12.50 3.68 0.71
CA VAL A 103 11.25 4.37 0.37
C VAL A 103 11.43 5.86 0.60
N ILE A 104 11.11 6.66 -0.40
CA ILE A 104 10.85 8.10 -0.23
C ILE A 104 9.35 8.30 -0.37
N ALA A 105 8.74 8.86 0.67
CA ALA A 105 7.30 9.03 0.74
C ALA A 105 6.94 10.42 1.26
N GLN A 106 5.68 10.79 1.07
CA GLN A 106 5.09 11.98 1.64
C GLN A 106 4.13 11.58 2.76
N TRP A 107 4.23 12.27 3.89
CA TRP A 107 3.22 12.23 4.94
C TRP A 107 2.86 13.66 5.33
N ARG A 108 1.60 14.05 5.09
CA ARG A 108 1.17 15.44 5.24
C ARG A 108 2.08 16.37 4.42
N SER A 109 2.75 17.33 5.07
CA SER A 109 3.70 18.26 4.46
C SER A 109 5.17 17.81 4.55
N GLU A 110 5.43 16.63 5.12
CA GLU A 110 6.79 16.10 5.31
C GLU A 110 7.20 15.15 4.19
N LEU A 111 8.49 15.18 3.86
CA LEU A 111 9.14 14.12 3.09
C LEU A 111 9.76 13.12 4.06
N LEU A 112 9.41 11.85 3.91
CA LEU A 112 9.91 10.72 4.67
C LEU A 112 10.97 9.96 3.86
N LEU A 113 12.00 9.48 4.56
CA LEU A 113 12.95 8.50 4.06
C LEU A 113 12.91 7.28 4.99
N ARG A 114 12.55 6.12 4.44
CA ARG A 114 12.54 4.85 5.16
C ARG A 114 13.58 3.90 4.61
N THR A 115 14.33 3.28 5.52
CA THR A 115 15.34 2.26 5.20
C THR A 115 15.14 1.02 6.06
N PRO A 116 15.46 -0.19 5.56
CA PRO A 116 15.31 -1.40 6.34
C PRO A 116 16.33 -1.45 7.47
N VAL A 117 15.88 -1.84 8.66
CA VAL A 117 16.72 -2.15 9.83
C VAL A 117 16.37 -3.55 10.33
N GLN A 118 17.38 -4.33 10.67
CA GLN A 118 17.16 -5.60 11.36
C GLN A 118 16.95 -5.32 12.85
N THR A 119 15.82 -5.76 13.39
CA THR A 119 15.59 -5.71 14.84
C THR A 119 16.40 -6.81 15.53
N ALA A 120 16.58 -6.69 16.85
CA ALA A 120 17.23 -7.73 17.68
C ALA A 120 16.57 -9.11 17.56
N SER A 121 15.29 -9.17 17.15
CA SER A 121 14.53 -10.39 16.88
C SER A 121 14.70 -10.95 15.46
N GLY A 122 15.58 -10.37 14.64
CA GLY A 122 15.79 -10.76 13.24
C GLY A 122 14.68 -10.33 12.28
N ARG A 123 13.70 -9.55 12.72
CA ARG A 123 12.63 -9.02 11.87
C ARG A 123 13.16 -7.80 11.09
N ARG A 124 12.91 -7.75 9.78
CA ARG A 124 13.09 -6.50 9.02
C ARG A 124 11.99 -5.51 9.40
N ALA A 125 12.38 -4.38 9.96
CA ALA A 125 11.55 -3.20 10.18
C ALA A 125 12.06 -2.04 9.31
N HIS A 126 11.42 -0.88 9.36
CA HIS A 126 11.97 0.34 8.79
C HIS A 126 12.43 1.29 9.89
N HIS A 127 13.54 1.97 9.65
CA HIS A 127 13.88 3.21 10.34
C HIS A 127 13.43 4.37 9.47
N GLU A 128 12.86 5.39 10.09
CA GLU A 128 12.30 6.56 9.39
C GLU A 128 13.01 7.82 9.85
N ILE A 129 13.38 8.66 8.89
CA ILE A 129 13.77 10.05 9.12
C ILE A 129 12.95 10.94 8.21
N SER A 130 12.68 12.18 8.64
CA SER A 130 11.83 13.10 7.88
C SER A 130 12.37 14.52 7.80
N VAL A 131 11.84 15.29 6.87
CA VAL A 131 12.06 16.73 6.79
C VAL A 131 10.74 17.44 6.45
N SER A 132 10.51 18.59 7.06
CA SER A 132 9.43 19.47 6.60
C SER A 132 9.87 20.11 5.28
N ALA A 133 9.30 19.64 4.17
CA ALA A 133 9.55 20.16 2.84
C ALA A 133 8.42 21.07 2.34
N ASP A 134 7.46 21.39 3.22
CA ASP A 134 6.28 22.19 2.93
C ASP A 134 5.50 21.68 1.70
N LEU A 135 5.32 20.35 1.66
CA LEU A 135 4.57 19.64 0.62
C LEU A 135 3.05 19.79 0.79
N ARG A 136 2.56 21.02 0.78
CA ARG A 136 1.12 21.29 0.76
C ARG A 136 0.55 20.99 -0.62
N GLU A 137 -0.77 20.89 -0.70
CA GLU A 137 -1.47 20.71 -1.97
C GLU A 137 -1.07 21.82 -2.96
N ASN A 138 -0.71 21.41 -4.17
CA ASN A 138 -0.16 22.21 -5.26
C ASN A 138 1.21 22.88 -5.02
N ALA A 139 1.89 22.59 -3.92
CA ALA A 139 3.23 23.12 -3.66
C ALA A 139 4.26 22.44 -4.59
N ARG A 140 4.97 23.25 -5.38
CA ARG A 140 6.13 22.81 -6.17
C ARG A 140 7.39 22.90 -5.32
N ARG A 141 8.12 21.80 -5.21
CA ARG A 141 9.34 21.69 -4.38
C ARG A 141 10.43 20.92 -5.11
N PHE A 142 11.64 21.45 -5.05
CA PHE A 142 12.85 20.73 -5.40
C PHE A 142 13.47 20.19 -4.11
N ILE A 143 13.55 18.87 -3.96
CA ILE A 143 14.03 18.23 -2.74
C ILE A 143 15.17 17.30 -3.09
N VAL A 144 16.25 17.35 -2.32
CA VAL A 144 17.40 16.47 -2.47
C VAL A 144 17.65 15.71 -1.18
N VAL A 145 17.81 14.40 -1.29
CA VAL A 145 18.31 13.54 -0.22
C VAL A 145 19.72 13.12 -0.60
N THR A 146 20.73 13.55 0.17
CA THR A 146 22.11 13.10 0.01
C THR A 146 22.52 12.25 1.21
N SER A 147 23.27 11.18 0.99
CA SER A 147 23.86 10.35 2.04
C SER A 147 25.30 10.02 1.69
N GLY A 148 26.19 10.09 2.67
CA GLY A 148 27.59 9.71 2.56
C GLY A 148 28.22 9.49 3.93
N ALA A 149 29.55 9.68 4.04
CA ALA A 149 30.28 9.46 5.29
C ALA A 149 29.80 10.35 6.46
N GLU A 150 29.31 11.56 6.16
CA GLU A 150 28.82 12.54 7.16
C GLU A 150 27.35 12.33 7.59
N GLY A 151 26.72 11.26 7.11
CA GLY A 151 25.30 10.98 7.34
C GLY A 151 24.39 11.41 6.19
N THR A 152 23.10 11.58 6.49
CA THR A 152 22.07 11.91 5.50
C THR A 152 21.58 13.35 5.68
N SER A 153 21.54 14.12 4.60
CA SER A 153 21.05 15.50 4.59
C SER A 153 19.92 15.69 3.57
N PHE A 154 18.94 16.49 3.97
CA PHE A 154 17.84 16.93 3.14
C PHE A 154 18.03 18.39 2.76
N TYR A 155 17.86 18.69 1.47
CA TYR A 155 17.83 20.04 0.95
C TYR A 155 16.46 20.32 0.34
N VAL A 156 15.98 21.55 0.52
CA VAL A 156 14.73 22.03 -0.08
C VAL A 156 15.03 23.33 -0.82
N ASP A 157 14.66 23.38 -2.09
CA ASP A 157 14.83 24.52 -3.00
C ASP A 157 16.28 25.06 -2.99
N GLY A 158 17.25 24.13 -2.98
CA GLY A 158 18.68 24.44 -3.03
C GLY A 158 19.35 24.77 -1.68
N MET A 159 18.60 24.78 -0.57
CA MET A 159 19.11 25.10 0.77
C MET A 159 19.05 23.89 1.70
N LEU A 160 20.01 23.76 2.61
CA LEU A 160 20.01 22.70 3.61
C LEU A 160 18.83 22.88 4.57
N ALA A 161 17.98 21.86 4.69
CA ALA A 161 16.80 21.89 5.54
C ALA A 161 17.01 21.10 6.85
N LYS A 162 17.62 19.90 6.77
CA LYS A 162 17.88 19.06 7.94
C LYS A 162 19.00 18.05 7.67
N SER A 163 19.80 17.74 8.70
CA SER A 163 20.85 16.72 8.64
C SER A 163 20.69 15.68 9.74
N TYR A 164 21.06 14.44 9.43
CA TYR A 164 21.04 13.27 10.30
C TYR A 164 22.42 12.59 10.28
N PRO A 165 23.37 13.05 11.12
CA PRO A 165 24.75 12.56 11.08
C PRO A 165 24.91 11.06 11.43
N ARG A 166 23.95 10.50 12.18
CA ARG A 166 23.95 9.09 12.60
C ARG A 166 23.12 8.19 11.67
N HIS A 167 22.67 8.71 10.53
CA HIS A 167 21.90 7.94 9.56
C HIS A 167 22.67 7.92 8.24
N THR A 168 23.19 6.76 7.87
CA THR A 168 23.85 6.51 6.59
C THR A 168 23.12 5.41 5.84
N LEU A 169 22.91 5.59 4.55
CA LEU A 169 22.33 4.56 3.69
C LEU A 169 23.30 3.37 3.53
N ARG A 170 22.74 2.18 3.26
CA ARG A 170 23.51 0.93 3.10
C ARG A 170 23.75 0.67 1.61
N GLN A 171 24.76 -0.15 1.27
CA GLN A 171 25.17 -0.32 -0.13
C GLN A 171 24.06 -0.97 -0.97
N ASP A 172 23.19 -1.73 -0.32
CA ASP A 172 22.03 -2.39 -0.89
C ASP A 172 20.79 -1.49 -0.99
N THR A 173 20.83 -0.25 -0.47
CA THR A 173 19.67 0.66 -0.42
C THR A 173 19.08 0.95 -1.80
N LEU A 174 19.90 1.09 -2.83
CA LEU A 174 19.45 1.33 -4.22
C LEU A 174 19.37 0.05 -5.08
N ARG A 175 19.47 -1.13 -4.46
CA ARG A 175 19.35 -2.40 -5.21
C ARG A 175 17.90 -2.71 -5.54
N GLY A 176 17.74 -3.51 -6.59
CA GLY A 176 16.46 -3.89 -7.12
C GLY A 176 15.89 -2.84 -8.07
N ARG A 177 14.60 -3.00 -8.36
CA ARG A 177 13.90 -2.14 -9.32
C ARG A 177 13.51 -0.83 -8.66
N LEU A 178 13.51 0.25 -9.43
CA LEU A 178 12.91 1.51 -9.04
C LEU A 178 11.41 1.46 -9.37
N ILE A 179 10.56 1.76 -8.39
CA ILE A 179 9.11 1.93 -8.54
C ILE A 179 8.79 3.36 -8.12
N VAL A 180 7.95 4.04 -8.89
CA VAL A 180 7.58 5.44 -8.68
C VAL A 180 6.06 5.57 -8.73
N GLY A 181 5.47 6.30 -7.78
CA GLY A 181 4.02 6.57 -7.68
C GLY A 181 3.25 5.71 -6.68
N ASP A 182 3.82 4.58 -6.25
CA ASP A 182 3.20 3.69 -5.28
C ASP A 182 4.22 2.80 -4.55
N ALA A 183 3.80 2.19 -3.45
CA ALA A 183 4.51 1.12 -2.80
C ALA A 183 4.42 -0.19 -3.60
N PRO A 184 5.41 -1.11 -3.49
CA PRO A 184 5.37 -2.41 -4.18
C PRO A 184 4.11 -3.24 -3.90
N GLU A 185 3.51 -3.07 -2.71
CA GLU A 185 2.29 -3.72 -2.25
C GLU A 185 1.00 -3.07 -2.80
N GLY A 186 1.08 -1.86 -3.33
CA GLY A 186 -0.07 -1.13 -3.85
C GLY A 186 -1.01 -0.58 -2.77
N SER A 187 -0.49 -0.29 -1.58
CA SER A 187 -1.26 0.19 -0.42
C SER A 187 -0.92 1.63 -0.02
N SER A 188 -0.05 2.32 -0.76
CA SER A 188 0.47 3.64 -0.36
C SER A 188 0.66 4.51 -1.60
N HIS A 189 -0.45 4.80 -2.28
CA HIS A 189 -0.47 5.62 -3.49
C HIS A 189 -0.05 7.06 -3.19
N TRP A 190 0.78 7.63 -4.05
CA TRP A 190 1.09 9.05 -4.02
C TRP A 190 0.37 9.79 -5.16
N ALA A 191 -0.28 10.90 -4.81
CA ALA A 191 -0.92 11.76 -5.81
C ALA A 191 -0.11 13.05 -6.03
N GLY A 192 0.17 13.38 -7.28
CA GLY A 192 0.89 14.60 -7.63
C GLY A 192 1.59 14.52 -8.98
N LYS A 193 2.32 15.58 -9.34
CA LYS A 193 3.09 15.66 -10.58
C LYS A 193 4.57 15.49 -10.28
N LEU A 194 5.22 14.52 -10.91
CA LEU A 194 6.68 14.46 -10.95
C LEU A 194 7.18 15.21 -12.18
N ILE A 195 7.95 16.27 -11.92
CA ILE A 195 8.57 17.13 -12.93
C ILE A 195 9.98 16.63 -13.24
N GLY A 196 10.66 16.02 -12.28
CA GLY A 196 12.03 15.56 -12.45
C GLY A 196 12.47 14.57 -11.40
N LEU A 197 13.32 13.63 -11.80
CA LEU A 197 14.02 12.70 -10.93
C LEU A 197 15.46 12.54 -11.44
N ALA A 198 16.44 12.74 -10.56
CA ALA A 198 17.83 12.37 -10.83
C ALA A 198 18.40 11.53 -9.70
N ILE A 199 19.24 10.56 -10.05
CA ILE A 199 19.93 9.68 -9.10
C ILE A 199 21.42 9.77 -9.38
N PHE A 200 22.20 10.00 -8.33
CA PHE A 200 23.65 10.07 -8.37
C PHE A 200 24.26 8.98 -7.49
N SER A 201 25.31 8.31 -7.97
CA SER A 201 26.13 7.35 -7.22
C SER A 201 27.22 8.03 -6.39
N ARG A 202 26.94 9.24 -5.90
CA ARG A 202 27.80 10.03 -5.02
C ARG A 202 26.98 10.98 -4.14
N SER A 203 27.62 11.53 -3.12
CA SER A 203 27.06 12.57 -2.27
C SER A 203 27.23 13.93 -2.95
N LEU A 204 26.13 14.68 -3.09
CA LEU A 204 26.14 16.04 -3.61
C LEU A 204 26.38 17.02 -2.47
N GLY A 205 27.33 17.94 -2.69
CA GLY A 205 27.59 19.04 -1.77
C GLY A 205 26.57 20.18 -1.90
N ALA A 206 26.43 21.00 -0.86
CA ALA A 206 25.51 22.14 -0.87
C ALA A 206 25.67 23.10 -2.09
N PRO A 207 26.89 23.45 -2.56
CA PRO A 207 27.05 24.28 -3.76
C PRO A 207 26.53 23.62 -5.04
N GLU A 208 26.63 22.29 -5.14
CA GLU A 208 26.13 21.52 -6.28
C GLU A 208 24.61 21.45 -6.25
N VAL A 209 24.02 21.15 -5.09
CA VAL A 209 22.57 21.15 -4.90
C VAL A 209 21.95 22.50 -5.25
N ALA A 210 22.55 23.61 -4.82
CA ALA A 210 22.10 24.95 -5.18
C ALA A 210 22.26 25.25 -6.69
N ARG A 211 23.29 24.71 -7.34
CA ARG A 211 23.47 24.79 -8.81
C ARG A 211 22.38 23.99 -9.53
N HIS A 212 22.15 22.74 -9.13
CA HIS A 212 21.16 21.86 -9.75
C HIS A 212 19.75 22.40 -9.59
N TYR A 213 19.39 22.97 -8.44
CA TYR A 213 18.12 23.67 -8.27
C TYR A 213 17.89 24.73 -9.35
N ARG A 214 18.90 25.56 -9.64
CA ARG A 214 18.80 26.57 -10.72
C ARG A 214 18.71 25.96 -12.11
N LEU A 215 19.33 24.80 -12.35
CA LEU A 215 19.22 24.09 -13.63
C LEU A 215 17.81 23.54 -13.82
N TRP A 216 17.27 22.83 -12.83
CA TRP A 216 15.89 22.34 -12.82
C TRP A 216 14.87 23.48 -12.99
N ALA A 217 14.97 24.54 -12.18
CA ALA A 217 14.07 25.69 -12.23
C ALA A 217 14.09 26.41 -13.59
N ARG A 218 15.23 26.38 -14.31
CA ARG A 218 15.39 26.97 -15.65
C ARG A 218 15.22 25.95 -16.78
N LYS A 219 14.83 24.71 -16.47
CA LYS A 219 14.69 23.59 -17.43
C LYS A 219 15.94 23.33 -18.27
N ARG A 220 17.13 23.51 -17.69
CA ARG A 220 18.43 23.35 -18.36
C ARG A 220 19.00 21.95 -18.22
N LEU A 221 18.19 20.95 -18.57
CA LEU A 221 18.53 19.54 -18.38
C LEU A 221 19.65 19.05 -19.31
N GLU A 222 19.91 19.76 -20.39
CA GLU A 222 21.04 19.49 -21.30
C GLU A 222 22.42 19.56 -20.62
N LYS A 223 22.49 20.14 -19.42
CA LYS A 223 23.73 20.25 -18.63
C LYS A 223 23.98 19.05 -17.71
N PHE A 224 22.96 18.26 -17.38
CA PHE A 224 23.08 17.15 -16.45
C PHE A 224 23.92 15.97 -16.95
N PRO A 225 23.92 15.56 -18.23
CA PRO A 225 24.73 14.42 -18.68
C PRO A 225 26.23 14.55 -18.43
N ALA A 226 26.74 15.77 -18.18
CA ALA A 226 28.13 16.04 -17.82
C ALA A 226 28.39 15.99 -16.30
N GLU A 227 27.36 15.88 -15.47
CA GLU A 227 27.50 15.87 -14.01
C GLU A 227 28.12 14.56 -13.52
N PRO A 228 29.20 14.61 -12.71
CA PRO A 228 29.85 13.41 -12.21
C PRO A 228 28.89 12.53 -11.42
N GLY A 229 28.98 11.22 -11.63
CA GLY A 229 28.20 10.24 -10.87
C GLY A 229 26.71 10.19 -11.20
N LEU A 230 26.21 10.89 -12.22
CA LEU A 230 24.82 10.79 -12.66
C LEU A 230 24.53 9.36 -13.17
N ALA A 231 23.61 8.67 -12.49
CA ALA A 231 23.22 7.29 -12.77
C ALA A 231 21.86 7.17 -13.47
N ALA A 232 20.94 8.10 -13.23
CA ALA A 232 19.65 8.16 -13.91
C ALA A 232 19.13 9.59 -13.94
N LEU A 233 18.46 9.97 -15.04
CA LEU A 233 17.82 11.28 -15.20
C LEU A 233 16.50 11.15 -15.96
N TYR A 234 15.41 11.60 -15.34
CA TYR A 234 14.07 11.60 -15.92
C TYR A 234 13.47 12.99 -15.81
N ASP A 235 12.96 13.54 -16.91
CA ASP A 235 12.29 14.84 -16.94
C ASP A 235 10.78 14.75 -17.11
N PHE A 236 10.24 13.53 -17.23
CA PHE A 236 8.81 13.23 -17.27
C PHE A 236 8.05 14.07 -18.33
N GLY A 237 8.72 14.37 -19.45
CA GLY A 237 8.25 15.31 -20.48
C GLY A 237 7.68 14.65 -21.76
N GLU A 238 7.60 13.33 -21.82
CA GLU A 238 7.34 12.54 -23.03
C GLU A 238 5.92 12.74 -23.58
N ARG A 239 4.97 13.15 -22.73
CA ARG A 239 3.56 13.48 -23.05
C ARG A 239 2.73 12.34 -23.66
N ALA A 240 3.35 11.22 -24.00
CA ALA A 240 2.74 9.99 -24.49
C ALA A 240 3.79 8.86 -24.47
N GLY A 241 3.33 7.61 -24.62
CA GLY A 241 4.20 6.45 -24.83
C GLY A 241 4.19 5.47 -23.66
N ARG A 242 4.88 4.34 -23.89
CA ARG A 242 5.01 3.21 -22.94
C ARG A 242 6.32 3.24 -22.13
N THR A 243 7.12 4.29 -22.28
CA THR A 243 8.41 4.45 -21.62
C THR A 243 8.73 5.91 -21.35
N ILE A 244 9.32 6.20 -20.18
CA ILE A 244 10.02 7.44 -19.88
C ILE A 244 11.53 7.15 -20.01
N PRO A 245 12.22 7.70 -21.02
CA PRO A 245 13.64 7.48 -21.25
C PRO A 245 14.49 8.01 -20.10
N ASP A 246 15.53 7.26 -19.78
CA ASP A 246 16.64 7.77 -18.97
C ASP A 246 17.55 8.62 -19.87
N LYS A 247 17.69 9.90 -19.51
CA LYS A 247 18.52 10.88 -20.23
C LYS A 247 19.99 10.87 -19.76
N SER A 248 20.35 9.98 -18.85
CA SER A 248 21.73 9.74 -18.42
C SER A 248 22.40 8.65 -19.27
N SER A 249 23.66 8.36 -18.97
CA SER A 249 24.39 7.22 -19.55
C SER A 249 24.04 5.86 -18.91
N GLY A 250 23.21 5.84 -17.86
CA GLY A 250 22.85 4.63 -17.12
C GLY A 250 21.92 3.68 -17.88
N GLY A 251 21.11 4.20 -18.80
CA GLY A 251 20.23 3.39 -19.65
C GLY A 251 19.12 2.69 -18.86
N ASN A 252 18.49 3.40 -17.92
CA ASN A 252 17.48 2.88 -17.00
C ASN A 252 16.05 3.36 -17.33
N PRO A 253 15.45 3.09 -18.51
CA PRO A 253 14.13 3.62 -18.84
C PRO A 253 13.07 3.14 -17.84
N LEU A 254 12.13 4.03 -17.49
CA LEU A 254 10.94 3.67 -16.72
C LEU A 254 9.85 3.22 -17.68
N LEU A 255 9.25 2.07 -17.42
CA LEU A 255 8.09 1.56 -18.14
C LEU A 255 6.83 2.24 -17.62
N THR A 256 5.98 2.72 -18.54
CA THR A 256 4.63 3.21 -18.25
C THR A 256 3.64 2.13 -18.69
N PRO A 257 3.26 1.18 -17.82
CA PRO A 257 2.35 0.11 -18.21
C PRO A 257 0.96 0.68 -18.48
N GLU A 258 0.21 0.04 -19.38
CA GLU A 258 -1.17 0.42 -19.67
C GLU A 258 -2.11 0.13 -18.49
N TYR A 259 -1.82 -0.94 -17.75
CA TYR A 259 -2.54 -1.34 -16.55
C TYR A 259 -1.64 -1.23 -15.33
N TYR A 260 -2.22 -0.76 -14.23
CA TYR A 260 -1.56 -0.70 -12.94
C TYR A 260 -1.03 -2.08 -12.52
N ARG A 261 0.14 -2.10 -11.89
CA ARG A 261 0.82 -3.33 -11.49
C ARG A 261 1.25 -3.29 -10.04
N THR A 262 0.79 -4.27 -9.27
CA THR A 262 1.33 -4.58 -7.94
C THR A 262 2.51 -5.54 -8.06
N PHE A 263 3.59 -5.28 -7.32
CA PHE A 263 4.81 -6.11 -7.32
C PHE A 263 4.83 -7.14 -6.20
N ARG A 264 4.12 -6.86 -5.10
CA ARG A 264 4.02 -7.74 -3.96
C ARG A 264 2.59 -7.85 -3.47
N LYS A 265 1.95 -8.98 -3.78
CA LYS A 265 0.64 -9.29 -3.22
C LYS A 265 0.76 -9.62 -1.73
N THR A 266 -0.13 -9.04 -0.94
CA THR A 266 -0.27 -9.30 0.49
C THR A 266 -1.52 -10.13 0.74
N VAL A 267 -1.41 -11.13 1.61
CA VAL A 267 -2.52 -12.05 1.94
C VAL A 267 -2.75 -11.95 3.44
N LEU A 268 -4.00 -11.69 3.84
CA LEU A 268 -4.42 -11.61 5.25
C LEU A 268 -3.47 -10.75 6.08
N ILE A 269 -3.34 -9.48 5.72
CA ILE A 269 -2.49 -8.53 6.44
C ILE A 269 -2.93 -8.52 7.92
N PRO A 270 -2.00 -8.76 8.87
CA PRO A 270 -2.36 -8.74 10.27
C PRO A 270 -2.51 -7.29 10.77
N PRO A 271 -3.38 -7.02 11.77
CA PRO A 271 -3.69 -5.66 12.22
C PRO A 271 -2.47 -4.82 12.61
N TRP A 272 -1.42 -5.44 13.16
CA TRP A 272 -0.18 -4.76 13.58
C TRP A 272 0.81 -4.48 12.43
N ARG A 273 0.45 -4.82 11.18
CA ARG A 273 1.20 -4.49 9.97
C ARG A 273 0.36 -3.72 8.95
N ASP A 274 -0.89 -3.42 9.30
CA ASP A 274 -1.76 -2.68 8.39
C ASP A 274 -1.33 -1.20 8.34
N PRO A 275 -1.01 -0.67 7.15
CA PRO A 275 -0.66 0.75 7.00
C PRO A 275 -1.83 1.69 7.30
N HIS A 276 -3.08 1.21 7.23
CA HIS A 276 -4.25 1.95 7.70
C HIS A 276 -4.64 1.38 9.08
N PRO A 277 -4.52 2.15 10.19
CA PRO A 277 -4.87 1.64 11.51
C PRO A 277 -6.38 1.35 11.60
N TYR A 278 -6.81 0.12 11.34
CA TYR A 278 -8.22 -0.31 11.32
C TYR A 278 -9.03 0.06 12.58
N PHE A 279 -8.38 0.24 13.74
CA PHE A 279 -9.06 0.66 14.97
C PHE A 279 -9.47 2.14 15.00
N SER A 280 -9.03 2.96 14.03
CA SER A 280 -9.60 4.30 13.82
C SER A 280 -10.83 4.29 12.91
N ASP A 281 -11.12 3.19 12.21
CA ASP A 281 -12.26 3.04 11.29
C ASP A 281 -13.29 2.04 11.84
N ILE A 282 -13.97 2.45 12.92
CA ILE A 282 -15.02 1.66 13.60
C ILE A 282 -16.14 1.25 12.62
N GLY A 283 -16.33 2.03 11.54
CA GLY A 283 -17.30 1.75 10.48
C GLY A 283 -17.07 0.40 9.81
N ASP A 284 -15.83 0.11 9.39
CA ASP A 284 -15.50 -1.11 8.64
C ASP A 284 -15.62 -2.37 9.49
N VAL A 285 -15.18 -2.30 10.75
CA VAL A 285 -15.37 -3.37 11.74
C VAL A 285 -16.85 -3.65 11.97
N GLY A 286 -17.65 -2.58 12.14
CA GLY A 286 -19.10 -2.67 12.30
C GLY A 286 -19.78 -3.34 11.11
N ILE A 287 -19.40 -2.96 9.88
CA ILE A 287 -19.96 -3.52 8.64
C ILE A 287 -19.66 -5.02 8.53
N ASN A 288 -18.42 -5.45 8.77
CA ASN A 288 -18.03 -6.86 8.68
C ASN A 288 -18.74 -7.73 9.72
N VAL A 289 -18.81 -7.27 10.98
CA VAL A 289 -19.53 -7.97 12.04
C VAL A 289 -21.03 -8.04 11.72
N LEU A 290 -21.69 -6.89 11.50
CA LEU A 290 -23.14 -6.83 11.26
C LEU A 290 -23.54 -7.54 9.97
N GLY A 291 -22.69 -7.51 8.95
CA GLY A 291 -22.89 -8.21 7.68
C GLY A 291 -23.03 -9.71 7.85
N PHE A 292 -22.25 -10.33 8.75
CA PHE A 292 -22.26 -11.78 8.99
C PHE A 292 -23.26 -12.26 10.07
N VAL A 293 -23.84 -11.35 10.87
CA VAL A 293 -24.86 -11.70 11.89
C VAL A 293 -26.06 -12.45 11.29
N PRO A 294 -26.70 -12.01 10.19
CA PRO A 294 -27.81 -12.75 9.60
C PRO A 294 -27.43 -14.18 9.21
N PHE A 295 -26.28 -14.36 8.55
CA PHE A 295 -25.82 -15.68 8.16
C PHE A 295 -25.61 -16.60 9.36
N GLY A 296 -24.95 -16.09 10.40
CA GLY A 296 -24.73 -16.82 11.65
C GLY A 296 -26.04 -17.29 12.31
N PHE A 297 -27.03 -16.40 12.33
CA PHE A 297 -28.36 -16.68 12.87
C PHE A 297 -29.06 -17.80 12.10
N PHE A 298 -29.18 -17.67 10.79
CA PHE A 298 -29.92 -18.63 9.96
C PHE A 298 -29.20 -19.98 9.87
N TYR A 299 -27.86 -19.98 9.80
CA TYR A 299 -27.09 -21.23 9.77
C TYR A 299 -27.19 -21.99 11.08
N PHE A 300 -27.07 -21.30 12.21
CA PHE A 300 -27.26 -21.92 13.53
C PHE A 300 -28.68 -22.46 13.70
N LEU A 301 -29.70 -21.72 13.22
CA LEU A 301 -31.09 -22.16 13.26
C LEU A 301 -31.32 -23.40 12.38
N TYR A 302 -30.81 -23.42 11.14
CA TYR A 302 -30.83 -24.58 10.25
C TYR A 302 -30.22 -25.83 10.93
N ARG A 303 -29.01 -25.70 11.50
CA ARG A 303 -28.32 -26.80 12.22
C ARG A 303 -29.09 -27.24 13.46
N SER A 304 -29.69 -26.28 14.16
CA SER A 304 -30.50 -26.49 15.34
C SER A 304 -31.81 -27.23 15.08
N LEU A 305 -32.41 -27.04 13.90
CA LEU A 305 -33.62 -27.74 13.44
C LEU A 305 -33.30 -29.13 12.89
N THR A 306 -32.13 -29.33 12.29
CA THR A 306 -31.71 -30.62 11.71
C THR A 306 -31.06 -31.57 12.71
N ARG A 307 -30.27 -31.03 13.66
CA ARG A 307 -29.57 -31.79 14.70
C ARG A 307 -29.74 -31.11 16.06
N PRO A 308 -30.94 -31.22 16.68
CA PRO A 308 -31.19 -30.64 18.00
C PRO A 308 -30.23 -31.21 19.06
N GLY A 309 -29.92 -30.42 20.10
CA GLY A 309 -29.08 -30.85 21.24
C GLY A 309 -27.56 -30.67 21.08
N ARG A 310 -27.06 -30.42 19.87
CA ARG A 310 -25.60 -30.32 19.58
C ARG A 310 -25.11 -28.86 19.56
N ARG A 311 -25.44 -28.07 20.60
CA ARG A 311 -25.25 -26.60 20.62
C ARG A 311 -23.81 -26.18 20.33
N PHE A 312 -22.84 -26.70 21.09
CA PHE A 312 -21.43 -26.38 20.90
C PHE A 312 -20.96 -26.67 19.47
N ARG A 313 -21.26 -27.88 18.96
CA ARG A 313 -20.95 -28.25 17.58
C ARG A 313 -21.59 -27.33 16.55
N ASN A 314 -22.81 -26.85 16.80
CA ASN A 314 -23.49 -25.93 15.89
C ASN A 314 -22.80 -24.55 15.88
N PHE A 315 -22.34 -24.04 17.03
CA PHE A 315 -21.53 -22.81 17.08
C PHE A 315 -20.21 -22.98 16.34
N VAL A 316 -19.49 -24.07 16.58
CA VAL A 316 -18.22 -24.37 15.90
C VAL A 316 -18.43 -24.43 14.38
N LEU A 317 -19.49 -25.10 13.91
CA LEU A 317 -19.79 -25.15 12.48
C LEU A 317 -20.21 -23.78 11.92
N THR A 318 -20.94 -22.95 12.67
CA THR A 318 -21.22 -21.58 12.24
C THR A 318 -19.92 -20.80 12.05
N ALA A 319 -19.04 -20.80 13.03
CA ALA A 319 -17.74 -20.13 12.94
C ALA A 319 -16.91 -20.64 11.76
N LEU A 320 -16.85 -21.97 11.57
CA LEU A 320 -16.12 -22.58 10.47
C LEU A 320 -16.67 -22.16 9.10
N VAL A 321 -17.98 -22.20 8.89
CA VAL A 321 -18.56 -21.83 7.59
C VAL A 321 -18.44 -20.32 7.33
N SER A 322 -18.67 -19.48 8.35
CA SER A 322 -18.40 -18.04 8.24
C SER A 322 -16.95 -17.76 7.89
N GLY A 323 -16.01 -18.46 8.54
CA GLY A 323 -14.58 -18.36 8.26
C GLY A 323 -14.22 -18.82 6.84
N ILE A 324 -14.78 -19.93 6.36
CA ILE A 324 -14.54 -20.42 4.99
C ILE A 324 -15.01 -19.40 3.96
N ILE A 325 -16.22 -18.84 4.12
CA ILE A 325 -16.74 -17.82 3.20
C ILE A 325 -15.83 -16.60 3.22
N SER A 326 -15.44 -16.13 4.40
CA SER A 326 -14.57 -14.97 4.54
C SER A 326 -13.19 -15.22 3.93
N VAL A 327 -12.53 -16.35 4.23
CA VAL A 327 -11.25 -16.71 3.61
C VAL A 327 -11.36 -16.78 2.09
N ALA A 328 -12.46 -17.32 1.55
CA ALA A 328 -12.67 -17.36 0.11
C ALA A 328 -12.71 -15.96 -0.51
N ILE A 329 -13.44 -15.02 0.10
CA ILE A 329 -13.51 -13.61 -0.34
C ILE A 329 -12.11 -12.98 -0.28
N GLU A 330 -11.44 -13.09 0.86
CA GLU A 330 -10.10 -12.57 1.11
C GLU A 330 -9.07 -13.06 0.07
N LEU A 331 -9.05 -14.36 -0.21
CA LEU A 331 -8.11 -14.96 -1.17
C LEU A 331 -8.38 -14.52 -2.61
N ILE A 332 -9.62 -14.23 -2.97
CA ILE A 332 -9.95 -13.70 -4.30
C ILE A 332 -9.55 -12.22 -4.39
N GLN A 333 -9.75 -11.44 -3.33
CA GLN A 333 -9.37 -10.02 -3.27
C GLN A 333 -7.88 -9.78 -3.46
N VAL A 334 -7.01 -10.75 -3.12
CA VAL A 334 -5.57 -10.73 -3.40
C VAL A 334 -5.24 -10.47 -4.89
N PHE A 335 -6.17 -10.76 -5.80
CA PHE A 335 -6.00 -10.53 -7.24
C PHE A 335 -6.57 -9.21 -7.75
N MET A 336 -7.29 -8.44 -6.91
CA MET A 336 -7.91 -7.18 -7.28
C MET A 336 -7.08 -6.01 -6.75
N PRO A 337 -6.50 -5.16 -7.61
CA PRO A 337 -5.63 -4.06 -7.17
C PRO A 337 -6.29 -3.04 -6.24
N ILE A 338 -7.62 -2.95 -6.29
CA ILE A 338 -8.45 -1.99 -5.54
C ILE A 338 -8.72 -2.49 -4.11
N ARG A 339 -8.44 -3.76 -3.82
CA ARG A 339 -8.79 -4.41 -2.55
C ARG A 339 -7.54 -4.89 -1.84
N SER A 340 -7.51 -4.71 -0.52
CA SER A 340 -6.54 -5.33 0.37
C SER A 340 -7.17 -6.57 1.01
N SER A 341 -6.35 -7.61 1.21
CA SER A 341 -6.76 -8.76 2.01
C SER A 341 -6.34 -8.58 3.47
N SER A 342 -7.28 -8.74 4.40
CA SER A 342 -7.14 -8.40 5.82
C SER A 342 -7.49 -9.58 6.74
N LEU A 343 -6.60 -9.84 7.70
CA LEU A 343 -6.91 -10.78 8.79
C LEU A 343 -8.02 -10.23 9.70
N THR A 344 -8.13 -8.90 9.81
CA THR A 344 -9.14 -8.24 10.64
C THR A 344 -10.54 -8.54 10.12
N ASP A 345 -10.74 -8.46 8.81
CA ASP A 345 -12.03 -8.70 8.16
C ASP A 345 -12.47 -10.15 8.35
N LEU A 346 -11.53 -11.10 8.20
CA LEU A 346 -11.73 -12.51 8.54
C LEU A 346 -12.21 -12.71 9.97
N LEU A 347 -11.54 -12.11 10.95
CA LEU A 347 -11.90 -12.24 12.35
C LEU A 347 -13.26 -11.59 12.66
N CYS A 348 -13.56 -10.44 12.08
CA CYS A 348 -14.83 -9.73 12.23
C CYS A 348 -16.00 -10.53 11.65
N ASN A 349 -15.83 -11.12 10.47
CA ASN A 349 -16.84 -11.95 9.82
C ASN A 349 -17.14 -13.23 10.62
N ILE A 350 -16.11 -13.87 11.19
CA ILE A 350 -16.30 -15.00 12.13
C ILE A 350 -17.03 -14.54 13.40
N GLY A 351 -16.65 -13.40 13.96
CA GLY A 351 -17.30 -12.79 15.13
C GLY A 351 -18.78 -12.49 14.90
N GLY A 352 -19.11 -11.89 13.75
CA GLY A 352 -20.49 -11.65 13.29
C GLY A 352 -21.30 -12.94 13.20
N GLY A 353 -20.72 -13.99 12.60
CA GLY A 353 -21.35 -15.32 12.52
C GLY A 353 -21.66 -15.91 13.90
N LEU A 354 -20.73 -15.79 14.85
CA LEU A 354 -20.93 -16.23 16.24
C LEU A 354 -22.00 -15.41 16.98
N ALA A 355 -22.00 -14.09 16.81
CA ALA A 355 -23.02 -13.21 17.38
C ALA A 355 -24.42 -13.56 16.85
N GLY A 356 -24.54 -13.79 15.53
CA GLY A 356 -25.77 -14.29 14.91
C GLY A 356 -26.25 -15.62 15.49
N ALA A 357 -25.33 -16.58 15.68
CA ALA A 357 -25.66 -17.86 16.30
C ALA A 357 -26.17 -17.71 17.74
N LEU A 358 -25.59 -16.78 18.51
CA LEU A 358 -26.05 -16.47 19.87
C LEU A 358 -27.47 -15.89 19.85
N LEU A 359 -27.75 -14.94 18.95
CA LEU A 359 -29.09 -14.38 18.77
C LEU A 359 -30.11 -15.47 18.39
N ALA A 360 -29.75 -16.40 17.51
CA ALA A 360 -30.61 -17.52 17.15
C ALA A 360 -30.89 -18.46 18.34
N LEU A 361 -29.90 -18.66 19.21
CA LEU A 361 -30.08 -19.42 20.45
C LEU A 361 -31.04 -18.72 21.41
N MET A 362 -30.89 -17.40 21.59
CA MET A 362 -31.76 -16.59 22.44
C MET A 362 -33.20 -16.53 21.91
N ALA A 363 -33.36 -16.33 20.61
CA ALA A 363 -34.67 -16.29 19.95
C ALA A 363 -35.42 -17.64 20.03
N ARG A 364 -34.70 -18.74 20.27
CA ARG A 364 -35.26 -20.09 20.34
C ARG A 364 -36.25 -20.28 21.49
N SER A 365 -36.17 -19.48 22.56
CA SER A 365 -37.15 -19.47 23.66
C SER A 365 -38.52 -18.96 23.19
N PHE A 366 -38.56 -18.05 22.22
CA PHE A 366 -39.79 -17.49 21.64
C PHE A 366 -40.45 -18.43 20.62
N PHE A 367 -39.69 -19.32 19.98
CA PHE A 367 -40.17 -20.27 18.97
C PHE A 367 -40.46 -21.68 19.51
N ARG A 368 -40.38 -21.91 20.84
CA ARG A 368 -40.86 -23.17 21.43
C ARG A 368 -42.39 -23.19 21.33
N PRO A 369 -43.02 -24.18 20.65
CA PRO A 369 -44.46 -24.34 20.78
C PRO A 369 -44.78 -24.56 22.26
N ARG A 370 -45.72 -23.77 22.81
CA ARG A 370 -46.34 -24.07 24.10
C ARG A 370 -46.96 -25.47 23.96
N ILE A 371 -46.36 -26.47 24.60
CA ILE A 371 -47.00 -27.77 24.75
C ILE A 371 -48.24 -27.51 25.60
N PRO A 372 -49.47 -27.77 25.11
CA PRO A 372 -50.64 -27.71 25.97
C PRO A 372 -50.42 -28.69 27.12
N ARG A 373 -50.54 -28.24 28.37
CA ARG A 373 -50.63 -29.16 29.50
C ARG A 373 -51.81 -30.08 29.19
N ARG A 374 -51.54 -31.37 28.99
CA ARG A 374 -52.58 -32.39 29.10
C ARG A 374 -52.91 -32.46 30.58
N ASP A 375 -53.99 -31.80 30.98
CA ASP A 375 -54.63 -32.08 32.24
C ASP A 375 -55.16 -33.51 32.14
N TRP A 376 -54.50 -34.42 32.84
CA TRP A 376 -55.03 -35.75 33.11
C TRP A 376 -55.93 -35.62 34.33
N SER A 377 -57.22 -35.41 34.10
CA SER A 377 -58.26 -35.67 35.10
C SER A 377 -58.48 -37.19 35.14
N TYR A 378 -58.08 -37.80 36.26
CA TYR A 378 -58.57 -39.11 36.69
C TYR A 378 -59.46 -38.93 37.92
#